data_AF-X0UE79-F1
#
_entry.id   AF-X0UE79-F1
#
_cell.length_a   1.000
_cell.length_b   1.000
_cell.length_c   1.000
_cell.angle_alpha   90.00
_cell.angle_beta   90.00
_cell.angle_gamma   90.00
#
_symmetry.space_group_name_H-M   'P 1'
#
loop_
_entity.id
_entity.type
_entity.pdbx_description
1 polymer ?
#
loop_
_entity_poly.entity_id
_entity_poly.type
_entity_poly.pdbx_seq_one_letter_code
_entity_poly.pdbx_strand_id
1 'polypeptide(L)'
;MSKLSYTRRGFLKTAGLGAAALALPSGMSAFKRLSSQGPQNGLNFVLILVDDLGWMDTGCYGGKYYETPNIDRLAGQGMRFTDGYAACAVCSPTRAAVMTGRYPARTGVTDWIHFHDFKGDKTDPNQKSPTEYVGATNRKLLCPPNPYWMELDEVTIAEVLKPAGYTSCHVGKWHLGPDAWYPDRQGFDFNIAGCNYG
;
A
#
# COMPACT_ATOMS: atom_id res chain seq x y z
N MET A 1 -4.45 24.50 -24.79
CA MET A 1 -3.53 23.37 -25.08
C MET A 1 -3.37 22.54 -23.82
N SER A 2 -4.08 21.42 -23.71
CA SER A 2 -3.90 20.47 -22.60
C SER A 2 -2.63 19.65 -22.85
N LYS A 3 -1.67 19.69 -21.91
CA LYS A 3 -0.57 18.71 -21.91
C LYS A 3 -1.19 17.33 -21.64
N LEU A 4 -0.96 16.35 -22.51
CA LEU A 4 -1.19 14.95 -22.16
C LEU A 4 -0.17 14.58 -21.06
N SER A 5 -0.61 14.63 -19.80
CA SER A 5 0.16 14.09 -18.69
C SER A 5 -0.01 12.56 -18.69
N TYR A 6 0.90 11.86 -19.37
CA TYR A 6 1.00 10.41 -19.23
C TYR A 6 1.45 10.08 -17.81
N THR A 7 0.52 9.64 -16.97
CA THR A 7 0.83 9.20 -15.61
C THR A 7 1.67 7.92 -15.66
N ARG A 8 2.48 7.66 -14.64
CA ARG A 8 3.36 6.46 -14.59
C ARG A 8 2.55 5.15 -14.67
N ARG A 9 1.37 5.13 -14.05
CA ARG A 9 0.37 4.04 -14.14
C ARG A 9 -0.20 3.91 -15.55
N GLY A 10 -0.47 5.03 -16.23
CA GLY A 10 -0.78 5.03 -17.67
C GLY A 10 0.32 4.41 -18.51
N PHE A 11 1.58 4.84 -18.33
CA PHE A 11 2.74 4.30 -19.03
C PHE A 11 2.90 2.79 -18.83
N LEU A 12 2.85 2.29 -17.58
CA LEU A 12 2.98 0.87 -17.29
C LEU A 12 1.85 0.02 -17.91
N LYS A 13 0.59 0.51 -17.86
CA LYS A 13 -0.53 -0.14 -18.57
C LYS A 13 -0.32 -0.16 -20.08
N THR A 14 0.18 0.93 -20.68
CA THR A 14 0.48 0.98 -22.12
C THR A 14 1.71 0.18 -22.53
N ALA A 15 2.72 0.03 -21.68
CA ALA A 15 3.91 -0.77 -21.97
C ALA A 15 3.58 -2.27 -22.03
N GLY A 16 2.70 -2.74 -21.12
CA GLY A 16 2.15 -4.10 -21.18
C GLY A 16 1.33 -4.37 -22.45
N LEU A 17 0.61 -3.37 -22.97
CA LEU A 17 -0.12 -3.46 -24.24
C LEU A 17 0.80 -3.34 -25.48
N GLY A 18 1.82 -2.48 -25.42
CA GLY A 18 2.77 -2.25 -26.51
C GLY A 18 3.61 -3.48 -26.84
N ALA A 19 3.99 -4.26 -25.82
CA ALA A 19 4.67 -5.55 -26.00
C ALA A 19 3.80 -6.59 -26.74
N ALA A 20 2.47 -6.49 -26.64
CA ALA A 20 1.54 -7.38 -27.34
C ALA A 20 1.25 -6.94 -28.79
N ALA A 21 1.48 -5.67 -29.14
CA ALA A 21 1.10 -5.08 -30.43
C ALA A 21 2.12 -5.28 -31.56
N LEU A 22 3.32 -5.80 -31.27
CA LEU A 22 4.39 -6.04 -32.26
C LEU A 22 4.41 -7.47 -32.83
N ALA A 23 3.43 -8.32 -32.49
CA ALA A 23 3.28 -9.65 -33.05
C ALA A 23 2.45 -9.62 -34.36
N LEU A 24 3.09 -9.94 -35.48
CA LEU A 24 2.49 -9.96 -36.82
C LEU A 24 1.38 -11.02 -36.98
N PRO A 25 0.43 -10.82 -37.93
CA PRO A 25 -0.83 -11.57 -37.97
C PRO A 25 -0.73 -12.91 -38.72
N SER A 26 -0.30 -13.97 -38.04
CA SER A 26 -0.39 -15.35 -38.56
C SER A 26 -0.55 -16.41 -37.45
N GLY A 27 -1.36 -16.12 -36.43
CA GLY A 27 -1.44 -16.97 -35.23
C GLY A 27 -2.69 -16.82 -34.36
N MET A 28 -3.91 -16.79 -34.94
CA MET A 28 -5.16 -16.70 -34.16
C MET A 28 -5.41 -17.88 -33.18
N SER A 29 -4.60 -18.94 -33.20
CA SER A 29 -4.60 -20.01 -32.20
C SER A 29 -3.64 -19.80 -31.01
N ALA A 30 -2.71 -18.85 -31.08
CA ALA A 30 -1.68 -18.66 -30.04
C ALA A 30 -2.16 -17.80 -28.86
N PHE A 31 -3.10 -16.88 -29.08
CA PHE A 31 -3.57 -15.94 -28.04
C PHE A 31 -4.36 -16.58 -26.90
N LYS A 32 -4.79 -17.84 -27.04
CA LYS A 32 -5.61 -18.57 -26.05
C LYS A 32 -4.79 -19.34 -25.00
N ARG A 33 -3.50 -19.03 -24.83
CA ARG A 33 -2.60 -19.66 -23.83
C ARG A 33 -1.97 -18.72 -22.79
N LEU A 34 -2.22 -17.41 -22.87
CA LEU A 34 -1.70 -16.44 -21.89
C LEU A 34 -2.54 -16.31 -20.60
N SER A 35 -3.64 -17.06 -20.47
CA SER A 35 -4.63 -16.89 -19.40
C SER A 35 -4.99 -18.19 -18.67
N SER A 36 -3.99 -18.96 -18.22
CA SER A 36 -4.19 -20.02 -17.22
C SER A 36 -2.92 -20.53 -16.52
N GLN A 37 -1.77 -19.85 -16.62
CA GLN A 37 -0.59 -20.23 -15.85
C GLN A 37 -0.60 -19.47 -14.53
N GLY A 38 -0.94 -20.18 -13.44
CA GLY A 38 -0.63 -19.74 -12.08
C GLY A 38 0.89 -19.52 -11.93
N PRO A 39 1.32 -18.81 -10.87
CA PRO A 39 2.68 -18.30 -10.78
C PRO A 39 3.71 -19.44 -10.91
N GLN A 40 4.51 -19.38 -11.98
CA GLN A 40 5.52 -20.38 -12.32
C GLN A 40 6.51 -20.53 -11.16
N ASN A 41 6.41 -21.65 -10.42
CA ASN A 41 7.12 -21.93 -9.17
C ASN A 41 6.92 -20.88 -8.05
N GLY A 42 5.77 -20.18 -8.02
CA GLY A 42 5.51 -19.08 -7.08
C GLY A 42 5.43 -19.51 -5.61
N LEU A 43 6.27 -18.90 -4.77
CA LEU A 43 6.08 -18.90 -3.32
C LEU A 43 4.89 -18.02 -2.94
N ASN A 44 4.11 -18.43 -1.94
CA ASN A 44 3.06 -17.57 -1.39
C ASN A 44 3.66 -16.51 -0.47
N PHE A 45 3.20 -15.26 -0.60
CA PHE A 45 3.58 -14.16 0.29
C PHE A 45 2.47 -13.92 1.32
N VAL A 46 2.83 -13.93 2.61
CA VAL A 46 1.93 -13.54 3.71
C VAL A 46 2.62 -12.45 4.51
N LEU A 47 2.09 -11.24 4.46
CA LEU A 47 2.60 -10.10 5.23
C LEU A 47 1.71 -9.86 6.44
N ILE A 48 2.25 -10.04 7.63
CA ILE A 48 1.58 -9.73 8.90
C ILE A 48 2.09 -8.37 9.37
N LEU A 49 1.32 -7.32 9.13
CA LEU A 49 1.63 -5.96 9.57
C LEU A 49 0.81 -5.63 10.83
N VAL A 50 1.45 -5.73 12.00
CA VAL A 50 0.84 -5.40 13.29
C VAL A 50 0.85 -3.88 13.48
N ASP A 51 -0.21 -3.34 14.08
CA ASP A 51 -0.34 -1.91 14.38
C ASP A 51 0.17 -1.63 15.80
N ASP A 52 0.98 -0.58 15.95
CA ASP A 52 1.54 -0.06 17.20
C ASP A 52 2.25 -1.08 18.14
N LEU A 53 2.70 -2.22 17.61
CA LEU A 53 3.51 -3.20 18.34
C LEU A 53 4.95 -2.68 18.55
N GLY A 54 5.34 -2.51 19.82
CA GLY A 54 6.65 -2.04 20.22
C GLY A 54 7.76 -3.07 20.05
N TRP A 55 9.00 -2.58 19.90
CA TRP A 55 10.20 -3.40 19.69
C TRP A 55 10.39 -4.51 20.74
N MET A 56 10.07 -4.23 22.02
CA MET A 56 10.27 -5.13 23.15
C MET A 56 9.01 -5.92 23.54
N ASP A 57 7.93 -5.85 22.76
CA ASP A 57 6.62 -6.38 23.18
C ASP A 57 6.46 -7.90 22.98
N THR A 58 7.45 -8.57 22.38
CA THR A 58 7.44 -10.03 22.16
C THR A 58 8.62 -10.71 22.85
N GLY A 59 8.41 -11.96 23.29
CA GLY A 59 9.41 -12.75 24.00
C GLY A 59 10.72 -12.90 23.23
N CYS A 60 10.64 -13.15 21.92
CA CYS A 60 11.81 -13.28 21.04
C CYS A 60 12.60 -11.97 20.80
N TYR A 61 12.13 -10.83 21.29
CA TYR A 61 12.88 -9.58 21.37
C TYR A 61 13.23 -9.16 22.81
N GLY A 62 12.92 -9.99 23.81
CA GLY A 62 13.28 -9.76 25.21
C GLY A 62 12.14 -9.24 26.09
N GLY A 63 10.91 -9.20 25.58
CA GLY A 63 9.71 -8.98 26.39
C GLY A 63 9.56 -10.06 27.46
N LYS A 64 9.16 -9.65 28.68
CA LYS A 64 9.03 -10.56 29.85
C LYS A 64 7.62 -10.60 30.45
N TYR A 65 6.69 -9.82 29.90
CA TYR A 65 5.35 -9.62 30.46
C TYR A 65 4.25 -10.19 29.56
N TYR A 66 4.36 -9.99 28.24
CA TYR A 66 3.40 -10.51 27.26
C TYR A 66 3.77 -11.94 26.82
N GLU A 67 2.77 -12.79 26.68
CA GLU A 67 2.94 -14.17 26.19
C GLU A 67 2.77 -14.22 24.66
N THR A 68 3.85 -14.53 23.93
CA THR A 68 3.86 -14.50 22.45
C THR A 68 4.26 -15.82 21.78
N PRO A 69 3.86 -17.01 22.30
CA PRO A 69 4.48 -18.29 21.96
C PRO A 69 4.44 -18.66 20.46
N ASN A 70 3.43 -18.20 19.72
CA ASN A 70 3.36 -18.41 18.26
C ASN A 70 4.33 -17.52 17.47
N ILE A 71 4.56 -16.28 17.91
CA ILE A 71 5.54 -15.37 17.31
C ILE A 71 6.95 -15.85 17.66
N ASP A 72 7.16 -16.31 18.90
CA ASP A 72 8.45 -16.82 19.37
C ASP A 72 8.83 -18.11 18.63
N ARG A 73 7.87 -19.01 18.41
CA ARG A 73 8.05 -20.18 17.54
C ARG A 73 8.35 -19.80 16.10
N LEU A 74 7.65 -18.82 15.53
CA LEU A 74 7.92 -18.34 14.16
C LEU A 74 9.34 -17.77 14.04
N ALA A 75 9.78 -16.97 15.01
CA ALA A 75 11.15 -16.43 15.07
C ALA A 75 12.20 -17.55 15.20
N GLY A 76 11.94 -18.59 15.99
CA GLY A 76 12.80 -19.76 16.12
C GLY A 76 12.84 -20.69 14.88
N GLN A 77 11.88 -20.54 13.96
CA GLN A 77 11.78 -21.30 12.71
C GLN A 77 12.23 -20.50 11.47
N GLY A 78 12.68 -19.25 11.64
CA GLY A 78 12.97 -18.34 10.54
C GLY A 78 14.13 -17.40 10.81
N MET A 79 14.07 -16.20 10.22
CA MET A 79 15.05 -15.13 10.39
C MET A 79 14.44 -14.00 11.22
N ARG A 80 15.22 -13.46 12.17
CA ARG A 80 14.84 -12.34 13.04
C ARG A 80 15.75 -11.15 12.76
N PHE A 81 15.18 -9.97 12.55
CA PHE A 81 15.92 -8.74 12.27
C PHE A 81 16.11 -7.94 13.56
N THR A 82 17.34 -7.74 14.02
CA THR A 82 17.66 -6.95 15.23
C THR A 82 17.71 -5.44 14.99
N ASP A 83 17.64 -5.02 13.73
CA ASP A 83 17.79 -3.64 13.28
C ASP A 83 16.74 -3.35 12.18
N GLY A 84 15.48 -3.72 12.48
CA GLY A 84 14.34 -3.55 11.60
C GLY A 84 13.55 -2.27 11.93
N TYR A 85 13.47 -1.33 10.99
CA TYR A 85 12.83 -0.03 11.21
C TYR A 85 11.58 0.18 10.36
N ALA A 86 10.55 0.80 10.94
CA ALA A 86 9.43 1.36 10.20
C ALA A 86 9.88 2.58 9.38
N ALA A 87 9.20 2.84 8.26
CA ALA A 87 9.52 3.98 7.38
C ALA A 87 9.12 5.34 7.98
N CYS A 88 8.25 5.34 8.99
CA CYS A 88 7.82 6.50 9.76
C CYS A 88 7.44 6.07 11.18
N ALA A 89 7.36 7.03 12.11
CA ALA A 89 6.95 6.80 13.50
C ALA A 89 5.42 6.62 13.68
N VAL A 90 4.62 6.73 12.61
CA VAL A 90 3.15 6.59 12.64
C VAL A 90 2.63 5.74 11.47
N CYS A 91 1.34 5.38 11.57
CA CYS A 91 0.68 4.32 10.81
C CYS A 91 0.55 4.55 9.30
N SER A 92 -0.26 5.52 8.83
CA SER A 92 -0.50 5.76 7.39
C SER A 92 0.77 5.90 6.53
N PRO A 93 1.79 6.72 6.88
CA PRO A 93 3.01 6.84 6.07
C PRO A 93 3.81 5.53 5.99
N THR A 94 3.85 4.74 7.08
CA THR A 94 4.46 3.41 7.07
C THR A 94 3.67 2.44 6.18
N ARG A 95 2.33 2.45 6.25
CA ARG A 95 1.47 1.64 5.38
C ARG A 95 1.66 2.00 3.89
N ALA A 96 1.76 3.28 3.56
CA ALA A 96 2.04 3.75 2.20
C ALA A 96 3.41 3.29 1.71
N ALA A 97 4.43 3.34 2.57
CA ALA A 97 5.77 2.87 2.26
C ALA A 97 5.82 1.35 2.04
N VAL A 98 5.14 0.56 2.86
CA VAL A 98 5.02 -0.90 2.71
C VAL A 98 4.30 -1.26 1.40
N MET A 99 3.24 -0.53 1.03
CA MET A 99 2.52 -0.79 -0.22
C MET A 99 3.35 -0.45 -1.46
N THR A 100 4.15 0.62 -1.44
CA THR A 100 4.77 1.21 -2.65
C THR A 100 6.28 1.03 -2.76
N GLY A 101 6.96 0.59 -1.69
CA GLY A 101 8.42 0.57 -1.60
C GLY A 101 9.08 1.96 -1.59
N ARG A 102 8.32 3.03 -1.31
CA ARG A 102 8.78 4.43 -1.38
C ARG A 102 8.80 5.06 0.00
N TYR A 103 9.77 5.94 0.24
CA TYR A 103 9.78 6.76 1.46
C TYR A 103 8.53 7.64 1.56
N PRO A 104 7.98 7.89 2.77
CA PRO A 104 6.86 8.80 3.02
C PRO A 104 6.98 10.16 2.31
N ALA A 105 8.16 10.78 2.35
CA ALA A 105 8.43 12.05 1.67
C ALA A 105 8.35 12.00 0.13
N ARG A 106 8.26 10.81 -0.49
CA ARG A 106 8.03 10.64 -1.94
C ARG A 106 6.57 10.34 -2.28
N THR A 107 5.80 9.73 -1.37
CA THR A 107 4.35 9.49 -1.53
C THR A 107 3.51 10.68 -1.08
N GLY A 108 4.09 11.60 -0.29
CA GLY A 108 3.43 12.78 0.27
C GLY A 108 2.72 12.51 1.58
N VAL A 109 2.28 11.27 1.83
CA VAL A 109 1.76 10.82 3.13
C VAL A 109 2.92 10.86 4.13
N THR A 110 2.91 11.79 5.09
CA THR A 110 4.03 12.02 6.02
C THR A 110 3.63 12.01 7.49
N ASP A 111 2.33 12.11 7.77
CA ASP A 111 1.72 11.92 9.09
C ASP A 111 0.50 10.99 8.95
N TRP A 112 -0.12 10.58 10.05
CA TRP A 112 -1.32 9.75 10.00
C TRP A 112 -2.52 10.48 9.37
N ILE A 113 -3.32 9.74 8.61
CA ILE A 113 -4.50 10.30 7.91
C ILE A 113 -5.66 10.39 8.91
N HIS A 114 -6.13 11.59 9.19
CA HIS A 114 -7.25 11.82 10.10
C HIS A 114 -8.59 11.43 9.46
N PHE A 115 -9.28 10.42 9.99
CA PHE A 115 -10.59 10.03 9.45
C PHE A 115 -11.69 11.11 9.66
N HIS A 116 -11.50 12.04 10.61
CA HIS A 116 -12.42 13.14 10.87
C HIS A 116 -12.32 14.29 9.85
N ASP A 117 -11.26 14.33 9.03
CA ASP A 117 -11.08 15.37 8.01
C ASP A 117 -11.91 15.07 6.73
N PHE A 118 -12.52 13.88 6.67
CA PHE A 118 -13.59 13.56 5.73
C PHE A 118 -14.94 13.88 6.35
N LYS A 119 -15.91 14.30 5.52
CA LYS A 119 -17.32 14.42 5.93
C LYS A 119 -18.00 13.05 6.01
N GLY A 120 -17.45 12.15 6.82
CA GLY A 120 -17.84 10.73 6.93
C GLY A 120 -17.15 9.84 5.88
N ASP A 121 -17.62 8.59 5.75
CA ASP A 121 -16.99 7.56 4.89
C ASP A 121 -17.07 7.83 3.38
N LYS A 122 -17.80 8.87 2.97
CA LYS A 122 -18.00 9.21 1.55
C LYS A 122 -17.07 10.33 1.15
N THR A 123 -16.30 10.08 0.09
CA THR A 123 -15.52 11.13 -0.59
C THR A 123 -16.44 12.19 -1.18
N ASP A 124 -16.18 13.46 -0.91
CA ASP A 124 -16.60 14.51 -1.83
C ASP A 124 -15.68 14.42 -3.06
N PRO A 125 -16.20 14.18 -4.28
CA PRO A 125 -15.38 14.04 -5.48
C PRO A 125 -14.63 15.33 -5.87
N ASN A 126 -14.91 16.47 -5.22
CA ASN A 126 -14.19 17.73 -5.37
C ASN A 126 -13.20 18.00 -4.23
N GLN A 127 -13.17 17.15 -3.18
CA GLN A 127 -12.19 17.27 -2.10
C GLN A 127 -10.78 17.09 -2.66
N LYS A 128 -9.87 17.93 -2.19
CA LYS A 128 -8.45 17.86 -2.52
C LYS A 128 -7.67 17.74 -1.22
N SER A 129 -6.57 16.99 -1.26
CA SER A 129 -5.58 16.98 -0.19
C SER A 129 -5.11 18.41 0.13
N PRO A 130 -4.88 18.77 1.41
CA PRO A 130 -4.41 20.09 1.80
C PRO A 130 -3.08 20.44 1.12
N THR A 131 -2.90 21.71 0.76
CA THR A 131 -1.64 22.24 0.21
C THR A 131 -0.98 23.27 1.13
N GLU A 132 -1.63 23.63 2.24
CA GLU A 132 -1.20 24.67 3.16
C GLU A 132 -0.73 24.09 4.49
N TYR A 133 0.21 24.78 5.14
CA TYR A 133 0.70 24.39 6.46
C TYR A 133 -0.37 24.66 7.53
N VAL A 134 -0.59 23.70 8.43
CA VAL A 134 -1.64 23.75 9.44
C VAL A 134 -1.03 24.06 10.81
N GLY A 135 -1.61 24.98 11.58
CA GLY A 135 -1.11 25.29 12.91
C GLY A 135 -2.02 26.21 13.70
N ALA A 136 -1.72 26.34 15.00
CA ALA A 136 -2.38 27.26 15.91
C ALA A 136 -1.42 28.37 16.35
N THR A 137 -1.94 29.56 16.66
CA THR A 137 -1.17 30.76 17.05
C THR A 137 -0.32 30.58 18.31
N ASN A 138 -0.56 29.52 19.10
CA ASN A 138 0.22 29.14 20.28
C ASN A 138 1.32 28.09 20.01
N ARG A 139 1.59 27.73 18.76
CA ARG A 139 2.66 26.79 18.36
C ARG A 139 3.85 27.53 17.74
N LYS A 140 5.07 27.06 18.05
CA LYS A 140 6.32 27.64 17.50
C LYS A 140 6.56 27.31 16.02
N LEU A 141 5.92 26.26 15.51
CA LEU A 141 6.05 25.76 14.15
C LEU A 141 4.66 25.44 13.60
N LEU A 142 4.49 25.59 12.29
CA LEU A 142 3.35 25.05 11.56
C LEU A 142 3.66 23.60 11.14
N CYS A 143 2.65 22.73 11.16
CA CYS A 143 2.72 21.39 10.61
C CYS A 143 2.68 21.47 9.08
N PRO A 144 3.49 20.70 8.33
CA PRO A 144 3.32 20.57 6.88
C PRO A 144 1.93 20.01 6.53
N PRO A 145 1.39 20.30 5.34
CA PRO A 145 0.19 19.62 4.85
C PRO A 145 0.42 18.11 4.76
N ASN A 146 -0.50 17.33 5.34
CA ASN A 146 -0.57 15.88 5.14
C ASN A 146 -1.74 15.58 4.20
N PRO A 147 -1.58 14.78 3.14
CA PRO A 147 -2.68 14.44 2.24
C PRO A 147 -3.74 13.57 2.93
N TYR A 148 -4.94 13.61 2.39
CA TYR A 148 -6.06 12.81 2.87
C TYR A 148 -6.00 11.34 2.39
N TRP A 149 -5.16 11.01 1.42
CA TRP A 149 -5.03 9.65 0.89
C TRP A 149 -3.65 9.42 0.31
N MET A 150 -3.26 8.16 0.22
CA MET A 150 -2.25 7.76 -0.75
C MET A 150 -2.87 7.82 -2.14
N GLU A 151 -2.28 8.61 -3.03
CA GLU A 151 -2.82 8.82 -4.38
C GLU A 151 -2.99 7.53 -5.20
N LEU A 152 -3.82 7.65 -6.23
CA LEU A 152 -3.73 6.78 -7.39
C LEU A 152 -2.47 7.18 -8.21
N ASP A 153 -2.18 6.46 -9.30
CA ASP A 153 -0.91 6.57 -10.05
C ASP A 153 0.38 6.19 -9.28
N GLU A 154 0.37 6.16 -7.93
CA GLU A 154 1.26 5.29 -7.16
C GLU A 154 0.98 3.81 -7.50
N VAL A 155 1.99 2.96 -7.34
CA VAL A 155 1.92 1.55 -7.76
C VAL A 155 2.16 0.67 -6.55
N THR A 156 1.17 -0.17 -6.20
CA THR A 156 1.27 -1.05 -5.02
C THR A 156 1.93 -2.39 -5.34
N ILE A 157 2.40 -3.07 -4.31
CA ILE A 157 2.89 -4.46 -4.40
C ILE A 157 1.83 -5.41 -4.98
N ALA A 158 0.54 -5.19 -4.74
CA ALA A 158 -0.54 -5.96 -5.35
C ALA A 158 -0.60 -5.72 -6.88
N GLU A 159 -0.53 -4.46 -7.32
CA GLU A 159 -0.46 -4.13 -8.75
C GLU A 159 0.81 -4.67 -9.44
N VAL A 160 1.94 -4.75 -8.73
CA VAL A 160 3.19 -5.34 -9.24
C VAL A 160 3.11 -6.86 -9.39
N LEU A 161 2.49 -7.56 -8.43
CA LEU A 161 2.39 -9.02 -8.44
C LEU A 161 1.28 -9.56 -9.35
N LYS A 162 0.23 -8.78 -9.62
CA LYS A 162 -0.93 -9.21 -10.40
C LYS A 162 -0.61 -9.65 -11.85
N PRO A 163 0.26 -8.96 -12.63
CA PRO A 163 0.72 -9.46 -13.92
C PRO A 163 1.51 -10.78 -13.86
N ALA A 164 2.07 -11.14 -12.71
CA ALA A 164 2.77 -12.41 -12.48
C ALA A 164 1.83 -13.56 -12.05
N GLY A 165 0.51 -13.36 -12.11
CA GLY A 165 -0.49 -14.39 -11.84
C GLY A 165 -0.84 -14.60 -10.36
N TYR A 166 -0.38 -13.70 -9.48
CA TYR A 166 -0.75 -13.75 -8.06
C TYR A 166 -2.20 -13.29 -7.85
N THR A 167 -2.90 -13.98 -6.95
CA THR A 167 -4.15 -13.51 -6.35
C THR A 167 -3.84 -12.85 -5.01
N SER A 168 -4.48 -11.71 -4.75
CA SER A 168 -4.12 -10.80 -3.66
C SER A 168 -5.32 -10.49 -2.76
N CYS A 169 -5.11 -10.54 -1.44
CA CYS A 169 -6.13 -10.26 -0.43
C CYS A 169 -5.56 -9.31 0.62
N HIS A 170 -6.31 -8.24 0.92
CA HIS A 170 -6.04 -7.36 2.05
C HIS A 170 -7.03 -7.66 3.18
N VAL A 171 -6.54 -7.78 4.41
CA VAL A 171 -7.34 -8.08 5.61
C VAL A 171 -6.99 -7.11 6.74
N GLY A 172 -7.99 -6.46 7.32
CA GLY A 172 -7.84 -5.51 8.42
C GLY A 172 -7.50 -4.08 7.98
N LYS A 173 -6.96 -3.26 8.90
CA LYS A 173 -6.71 -1.82 8.73
C LYS A 173 -6.01 -1.47 7.40
N TRP A 174 -6.62 -0.57 6.62
CA TRP A 174 -6.02 -0.02 5.40
C TRP A 174 -5.41 1.35 5.69
N HIS A 175 -6.22 2.31 6.14
CA HIS A 175 -5.78 3.62 6.64
C HIS A 175 -4.93 4.45 5.66
N LEU A 176 -5.19 4.28 4.35
CA LEU A 176 -4.58 5.03 3.24
C LEU A 176 -5.59 5.84 2.40
N GLY A 177 -6.84 5.91 2.85
CA GLY A 177 -7.89 6.76 2.25
C GLY A 177 -9.31 6.20 2.43
N PRO A 178 -10.33 7.00 2.08
CA PRO A 178 -11.75 6.64 2.02
C PRO A 178 -12.09 5.74 0.82
N ASP A 179 -13.38 5.47 0.61
CA ASP A 179 -13.93 4.45 -0.31
C ASP A 179 -13.33 4.42 -1.73
N ALA A 180 -13.10 5.59 -2.35
CA ALA A 180 -12.47 5.68 -3.67
C ALA A 180 -10.96 5.30 -3.70
N TRP A 181 -10.34 5.10 -2.53
CA TRP A 181 -8.92 4.73 -2.34
C TRP A 181 -8.73 3.40 -1.57
N TYR A 182 -9.78 2.60 -1.41
CA TYR A 182 -9.73 1.28 -0.77
C TYR A 182 -8.82 0.27 -1.52
N PRO A 183 -8.38 -0.83 -0.88
CA PRO A 183 -7.46 -1.82 -1.47
C PRO A 183 -7.85 -2.33 -2.87
N ASP A 184 -9.13 -2.52 -3.17
CA ASP A 184 -9.63 -2.97 -4.47
C ASP A 184 -9.40 -1.95 -5.60
N ARG A 185 -9.22 -0.67 -5.26
CA ARG A 185 -8.83 0.42 -6.18
C ARG A 185 -7.31 0.49 -6.39
N GLN A 186 -6.57 -0.25 -5.58
CA GLN A 186 -5.11 -0.26 -5.48
C GLN A 186 -4.53 -1.67 -5.70
N GLY A 187 -5.19 -2.47 -6.54
CA GLY A 187 -4.69 -3.73 -7.10
C GLY A 187 -5.21 -5.01 -6.45
N PHE A 188 -5.64 -4.96 -5.18
CA PHE A 188 -6.08 -6.15 -4.44
C PHE A 188 -7.33 -6.80 -5.05
N ASP A 189 -7.37 -8.12 -5.13
CA ASP A 189 -8.54 -8.87 -5.64
C ASP A 189 -9.65 -9.01 -4.59
N PHE A 190 -9.25 -9.08 -3.32
CA PHE A 190 -10.16 -9.18 -2.17
C PHE A 190 -9.79 -8.15 -1.11
N ASN A 191 -10.82 -7.54 -0.51
CA ASN A 191 -10.70 -6.62 0.62
C ASN A 191 -11.63 -7.07 1.75
N ILE A 192 -11.07 -7.37 2.92
CA ILE A 192 -11.80 -7.78 4.12
C ILE A 192 -11.50 -6.76 5.22
N ALA A 193 -12.48 -5.92 5.56
CA ALA A 193 -12.39 -4.84 6.55
C ALA A 193 -11.36 -3.72 6.29
N GLY A 194 -10.68 -3.70 5.12
CA GLY A 194 -9.81 -2.59 4.73
C GLY A 194 -10.62 -1.34 4.37
N CYS A 195 -10.50 -0.32 5.22
CA CYS A 195 -11.25 0.94 5.14
C CYS A 195 -10.41 2.15 5.62
N ASN A 196 -11.02 3.34 5.60
CA ASN A 196 -10.49 4.60 6.13
C ASN A 196 -10.27 4.59 7.64
N TYR A 197 -11.01 3.76 8.38
CA TYR A 197 -10.81 3.64 9.81
C TYR A 197 -9.41 3.08 10.10
N GLY A 198 -8.72 3.80 10.98
CA GLY A 198 -7.51 3.33 11.64
C GLY A 198 -7.82 2.51 12.88
#